data_AF-A0A7W0R7J0-F1
#
_entry.id   AF-A0A7W0R7J0-F1
#
_cell.length_a   1.000
_cell.length_b   1.000
_cell.length_c   1.000
_cell.angle_alpha   90.00
_cell.angle_beta   90.00
_cell.angle_gamma   90.00
#
_symmetry.space_group_name_H-M   'P 1'
#
loop_
_entity.id
_entity.type
_entity.pdbx_description
1 polymer ?
#
loop_
_entity_poly.entity_id
_entity_poly.type
_entity_poly.pdbx_seq_one_letter_code
_entity_poly.pdbx_strand_id
1 'polypeptide(L)'
;SPLGRSLGAPVDGAGRVRIEPDLTLPGHRNVFVIGDLASLDDERGKPLPGVAQVAMQMGRHAVRNILRSIEGQPLRAFRYRDLGSMATIGRASAIADFGFLTLTGGFAWLAWLFVHLMSLIGFKNRLVVLVQWAWAYFSSQRAVRLITGDTSDR
;
A
#
# COMPACT_ATOMS: atom_id res chain seq x y z
N SER A 1 7.84 -14.03 -10.14
CA SER A 1 6.45 -14.48 -10.43
C SER A 1 6.38 -15.18 -11.79
N PRO A 2 5.60 -16.26 -11.96
CA PRO A 2 5.35 -16.90 -13.26
C PRO A 2 4.82 -15.91 -14.33
N LEU A 3 3.99 -14.95 -13.92
CA LEU A 3 3.42 -13.91 -14.80
C LEU A 3 4.48 -12.94 -15.34
N GLY A 4 5.54 -12.67 -14.58
CA GLY A 4 6.64 -11.82 -15.04
C GLY A 4 7.41 -12.46 -16.19
N ARG A 5 7.60 -13.79 -16.14
CA ARG A 5 8.30 -14.53 -17.19
C ARG A 5 7.46 -14.68 -18.46
N SER A 6 6.13 -14.78 -18.35
CA SER A 6 5.24 -14.88 -19.52
C SER A 6 5.17 -13.58 -20.33
N LEU A 7 5.56 -12.44 -19.77
CA LEU A 7 5.62 -11.16 -20.47
C LEU A 7 6.81 -11.05 -21.43
N GLY A 8 7.75 -12.01 -21.43
CA GLY A 8 8.94 -11.99 -22.30
C GLY A 8 9.91 -10.84 -22.01
N ALA A 9 9.71 -10.12 -20.91
CA ALA A 9 10.47 -8.95 -20.51
C ALA A 9 11.58 -9.30 -19.50
N PRO A 10 12.61 -8.45 -19.35
CA PRO A 10 13.64 -8.65 -18.35
C PRO A 10 13.01 -8.70 -16.95
N VAL A 11 13.32 -9.74 -16.19
CA VAL A 11 12.85 -9.89 -14.80
C VAL A 11 14.01 -9.81 -13.82
N ASP A 12 13.74 -9.32 -12.61
CA ASP A 12 14.71 -9.32 -11.50
C ASP A 12 14.82 -10.70 -10.83
N GLY A 13 15.70 -10.81 -9.82
CA GLY A 13 15.90 -12.06 -9.06
C GLY A 13 14.67 -12.55 -8.30
N ALA A 14 13.69 -11.68 -8.03
CA ALA A 14 12.39 -12.03 -7.42
C ALA A 14 11.32 -12.37 -8.50
N GLY A 15 11.68 -12.25 -9.78
CA GLY A 15 10.79 -12.45 -10.92
C GLY A 15 9.74 -11.34 -11.07
N ARG A 16 10.06 -10.12 -10.66
CA ARG A 16 9.34 -8.88 -10.98
C ARG A 16 9.85 -8.33 -12.32
N VAL A 17 9.00 -7.65 -13.07
CA VAL A 17 9.30 -7.13 -14.40
C VAL A 17 10.06 -5.81 -14.27
N ARG A 18 11.22 -5.71 -14.91
CA ARG A 18 12.00 -4.47 -14.94
C ARG A 18 11.34 -3.49 -15.89
N ILE A 19 10.96 -2.33 -15.36
CA ILE A 19 10.23 -1.29 -16.08
C ILE A 19 11.06 -0.04 -16.29
N GLU A 20 10.65 0.76 -17.26
CA GLU A 20 11.19 2.09 -17.51
C GLU A 20 10.71 3.10 -16.45
N PRO A 21 11.40 4.25 -16.29
CA PRO A 21 11.01 5.28 -15.33
C PRO A 21 9.59 5.83 -15.51
N ASP A 22 8.99 5.70 -16.70
CA ASP A 22 7.62 6.12 -17.00
C ASP A 22 6.55 5.04 -16.70
N LEU A 23 6.97 3.93 -16.07
CA LEU A 23 6.18 2.73 -15.73
C LEU A 23 5.84 1.84 -16.93
N THR A 24 6.49 2.04 -18.08
CA THR A 24 6.28 1.21 -19.26
C THR A 24 7.19 -0.02 -19.29
N LEU A 25 6.77 -1.02 -20.03
CA LEU A 25 7.58 -2.19 -20.34
C LEU A 25 8.64 -1.82 -21.39
N PRO A 26 9.92 -2.19 -21.21
CA PRO A 26 10.95 -1.95 -22.23
C PRO A 26 10.52 -2.52 -23.59
N GLY A 27 10.60 -1.69 -24.63
CA GLY A 27 10.16 -2.05 -25.98
C GLY A 27 8.65 -1.93 -26.25
N HIS A 28 7.82 -1.73 -25.23
CA HIS A 28 6.36 -1.63 -25.37
C HIS A 28 5.81 -0.42 -24.61
N ARG A 29 5.80 0.74 -25.27
CA ARG A 29 5.34 2.03 -24.69
C ARG A 29 3.84 2.08 -24.32
N ASN A 30 3.06 1.14 -24.83
CA ASN A 30 1.62 0.99 -24.56
C ASN A 30 1.30 0.03 -23.41
N VAL A 31 2.31 -0.62 -22.83
CA VAL A 31 2.13 -1.58 -21.73
C VAL A 31 2.69 -0.99 -20.45
N PHE A 32 1.82 -0.82 -19.44
CA PHE A 32 2.20 -0.31 -18.13
C PHE A 32 2.18 -1.44 -17.10
N VAL A 33 3.21 -1.52 -16.26
CA VAL A 33 3.28 -2.49 -15.16
C VAL A 33 3.46 -1.72 -13.85
N ILE A 34 2.62 -2.01 -12.86
CA ILE A 34 2.56 -1.28 -11.59
C ILE A 34 2.44 -2.25 -10.40
N GLY A 35 2.73 -1.74 -9.21
CA GLY A 35 2.58 -2.50 -7.97
C GLY A 35 3.66 -3.58 -7.82
N ASP A 36 3.33 -4.67 -7.13
CA ASP A 36 4.32 -5.66 -6.69
C ASP A 36 4.96 -6.47 -7.82
N LEU A 37 4.36 -6.45 -9.02
CA LEU A 37 4.94 -7.07 -10.21
C LEU A 37 6.01 -6.18 -10.87
N ALA A 38 6.03 -4.87 -10.58
CA ALA A 38 6.97 -3.94 -11.16
C ALA A 38 8.28 -3.88 -10.36
N SER A 39 9.40 -3.79 -11.07
CA SER A 39 10.72 -3.50 -10.51
C SER A 39 11.23 -2.20 -11.11
N LEU A 40 11.31 -1.17 -10.27
CA LEU A 40 11.83 0.15 -10.60
C LEU A 40 12.73 0.63 -9.46
N ASP A 41 13.86 1.21 -9.84
CA ASP A 41 14.77 1.86 -8.91
C ASP A 41 14.39 3.34 -8.77
N ASP A 42 14.57 3.89 -7.56
CA ASP A 42 14.39 5.30 -7.29
C ASP A 42 15.54 6.14 -7.88
N GLU A 43 15.46 7.47 -7.72
CA GLU A 43 16.50 8.40 -8.21
C GLU A 43 17.89 8.16 -7.59
N ARG A 44 17.98 7.37 -6.51
CA ARG A 44 19.22 7.00 -5.81
C ARG A 44 19.69 5.59 -6.16
N GLY A 45 19.05 4.93 -7.13
CA GLY A 45 19.38 3.57 -7.56
C GLY A 45 18.94 2.49 -6.57
N LYS A 46 18.03 2.79 -5.64
CA LYS A 46 17.48 1.80 -4.70
C LYS A 46 16.14 1.27 -5.20
N PRO A 47 15.88 -0.04 -5.10
CA PRO A 47 14.59 -0.59 -5.51
C PRO A 47 13.46 0.01 -4.66
N LEU A 48 12.36 0.37 -5.31
CA LEU A 48 11.19 0.88 -4.60
C LEU A 48 10.63 -0.17 -3.62
N PRO A 49 10.14 0.28 -2.45
CA PRO A 49 9.60 -0.64 -1.46
C PRO A 49 8.31 -1.31 -1.95
N GLY A 50 8.17 -2.61 -1.67
CA GLY A 50 6.96 -3.39 -1.98
C GLY A 50 5.83 -3.10 -0.99
N VAL A 51 5.34 -1.85 -0.98
CA VAL A 51 4.27 -1.39 -0.08
C VAL A 51 3.09 -0.86 -0.87
N ALA A 52 1.89 -1.01 -0.32
CA ALA A 52 0.64 -0.59 -0.94
C ALA A 52 0.67 0.88 -1.41
N GLN A 53 1.34 1.76 -0.65
CA GLN A 53 1.48 3.17 -1.01
C GLN A 53 2.18 3.36 -2.37
N VAL A 54 3.26 2.62 -2.64
CA VAL A 54 3.98 2.67 -3.91
C VAL A 54 3.04 2.23 -5.04
N ALA A 55 2.36 1.10 -4.87
CA ALA A 55 1.40 0.60 -5.86
C ALA A 55 0.28 1.62 -6.16
N MET A 56 -0.28 2.26 -5.13
CA MET A 56 -1.30 3.30 -5.29
C MET A 56 -0.78 4.55 -6.02
N GLN A 57 0.45 4.98 -5.73
CA GLN A 57 1.06 6.11 -6.43
C GLN A 57 1.39 5.76 -7.88
N MET A 58 1.92 4.56 -8.14
CA MET A 58 2.17 4.06 -9.48
C MET A 58 0.88 4.01 -10.30
N GLY A 59 -0.23 3.51 -9.74
CA GLY A 59 -1.52 3.47 -10.43
C GLY A 59 -2.01 4.86 -10.85
N ARG A 60 -1.97 5.84 -9.95
CA ARG A 60 -2.33 7.24 -10.28
C ARG A 60 -1.41 7.83 -11.34
N HIS A 61 -0.13 7.50 -11.30
CA HIS A 61 0.85 8.00 -12.27
C HIS A 61 0.65 7.36 -13.65
N ALA A 62 0.42 6.06 -13.71
CA ALA A 62 0.13 5.33 -14.92
C ALA A 62 -1.11 5.91 -15.63
N VAL A 63 -2.19 6.19 -14.89
CA VAL A 63 -3.38 6.85 -15.46
C VAL A 63 -3.03 8.20 -16.11
N ARG A 64 -2.23 9.04 -15.45
CA ARG A 64 -1.81 10.33 -16.02
C ARG A 64 -0.94 10.15 -17.28
N ASN A 65 -0.08 9.14 -17.30
CA ASN A 65 0.75 8.83 -18.47
C ASN A 65 -0.07 8.24 -19.63
N ILE A 66 -1.07 7.42 -19.35
CA ILE A 66 -2.01 6.90 -20.34
C ILE A 66 -2.77 8.06 -21.00
N LEU A 67 -3.32 8.98 -20.21
CA LEU A 67 -4.01 10.17 -20.73
C LEU A 67 -3.08 11.03 -21.60
N ARG A 68 -1.84 11.26 -21.15
CA ARG A 68 -0.81 11.95 -21.96
C ARG A 68 -0.54 11.25 -23.28
N SER A 69 -0.41 9.93 -23.26
CA SER A 69 -0.16 9.15 -24.48
C SER A 69 -1.31 9.27 -25.48
N ILE A 70 -2.56 9.31 -24.99
CA ILE A 70 -3.75 9.50 -25.84
C ILE A 70 -3.72 10.89 -26.48
N GLU A 71 -3.27 11.91 -25.74
CA GLU A 71 -3.10 13.29 -26.21
C GLU A 71 -1.84 13.52 -27.05
N GLY A 72 -1.04 12.48 -27.34
CA GLY A 72 0.23 12.60 -28.07
C GLY A 72 1.33 13.35 -27.31
N GLN A 73 1.17 13.54 -25.98
CA GLN A 73 2.14 14.19 -25.13
C GLN A 73 3.23 13.22 -24.64
N PRO A 74 4.44 13.71 -24.35
CA PRO A 74 5.49 12.88 -23.77
C PRO A 74 5.10 12.36 -22.37
N LEU A 75 5.46 11.09 -22.13
CA LEU A 75 5.31 10.44 -20.83
C LEU A 75 6.21 11.08 -19.78
N ARG A 76 5.81 11.00 -18.51
CA ARG A 76 6.58 11.55 -17.38
C ARG A 76 7.16 10.42 -16.54
N ALA A 77 8.38 10.63 -16.05
CA ALA A 77 9.00 9.73 -15.08
C ALA A 77 8.22 9.72 -13.76
N PHE A 78 8.09 8.53 -13.18
CA PHE A 78 7.53 8.30 -11.86
C PHE A 78 8.55 8.67 -10.80
N ARG A 79 8.07 9.37 -9.77
CA ARG A 79 8.85 9.68 -8.56
C ARG A 79 8.03 9.29 -7.36
N TYR A 80 8.54 8.33 -6.59
CA TYR A 80 7.89 7.92 -5.35
C TYR A 80 8.04 9.02 -4.31
N ARG A 81 6.92 9.40 -3.70
CA ARG A 81 6.92 10.27 -2.53
C ARG A 81 6.59 9.44 -1.31
N ASP A 82 7.56 9.26 -0.43
CA ASP A 82 7.31 8.67 0.88
C ASP A 82 6.42 9.63 1.69
N LEU A 83 5.35 9.09 2.28
CA LEU A 83 4.38 9.84 3.09
C LEU A 83 4.56 9.52 4.58
N GLY A 84 5.53 8.67 4.91
CA GLY A 84 5.68 8.09 6.21
C GLY A 84 5.08 6.69 6.31
N SER A 85 5.38 6.05 7.42
CA SER A 85 4.88 4.73 7.78
C SER A 85 4.23 4.77 9.15
N MET A 86 3.21 3.95 9.36
CA MET A 86 2.56 3.80 10.66
C MET A 86 2.32 2.33 10.96
N ALA A 87 2.64 1.92 12.17
CA ALA A 87 2.46 0.55 12.63
C ALA A 87 1.88 0.53 14.05
N THR A 88 0.86 -0.27 14.28
CA THR A 88 0.29 -0.51 15.62
C THR A 88 1.09 -1.61 16.33
N ILE A 89 1.51 -1.38 17.57
CA ILE A 89 2.39 -2.30 18.34
C ILE A 89 1.64 -2.94 19.53
N GLY A 90 0.45 -2.44 19.88
CA GLY A 90 -0.36 -3.03 20.93
C GLY A 90 -1.66 -2.26 21.18
N ARG A 91 -2.31 -2.55 22.31
CA ARG A 91 -3.49 -1.80 22.75
C ARG A 91 -3.11 -0.33 22.95
N ALA A 92 -3.79 0.56 22.24
CA ALA A 92 -3.59 2.00 22.29
C ALA A 92 -2.13 2.47 22.05
N SER A 93 -1.32 1.67 21.35
CA SER A 93 0.08 2.00 21.07
C SER A 93 0.39 1.81 19.60
N ALA A 94 0.88 2.87 18.96
CA ALA A 94 1.39 2.82 17.60
C ALA A 94 2.72 3.58 17.50
N ILE A 95 3.39 3.41 16.38
CA ILE A 95 4.49 4.28 15.93
C ILE A 95 4.03 4.88 14.61
N ALA A 96 4.18 6.20 14.49
CA ALA A 96 3.96 6.92 13.25
C ALA A 96 5.23 7.69 12.91
N ASP A 97 5.87 7.32 11.82
CA ASP A 97 7.09 7.94 11.34
C ASP A 97 6.82 8.65 10.01
N PHE A 98 6.90 9.97 10.02
CA PHE A 98 6.71 10.83 8.84
C PHE A 98 8.05 11.27 8.22
N GLY A 99 9.17 10.67 8.64
CA GLY A 99 10.53 11.01 8.21
C GLY A 99 11.12 12.24 8.89
N PHE A 100 10.32 13.30 9.10
CA PHE A 100 10.71 14.49 9.87
C PHE A 100 10.22 14.48 11.32
N LEU A 101 9.23 13.63 11.62
CA LEU A 101 8.59 13.53 12.92
C LEU A 101 8.25 12.08 13.21
N THR A 102 8.69 11.58 14.36
CA THR A 102 8.34 10.25 14.86
C THR A 102 7.46 10.42 16.10
N LEU A 103 6.21 9.96 16.01
CA LEU A 103 5.27 9.90 17.13
C LEU A 103 5.24 8.46 17.66
N THR A 104 5.18 8.29 18.97
CA THR A 104 5.08 6.98 19.62
C THR A 104 3.97 6.96 20.68
N GLY A 105 3.50 5.77 21.03
CA GLY A 105 2.52 5.57 22.11
C GLY A 105 1.08 5.97 21.72
N GLY A 106 0.34 6.51 22.68
CA GLY A 106 -1.08 6.83 22.53
C GLY A 106 -1.40 7.89 21.48
N PHE A 107 -0.54 8.90 21.32
CA PHE A 107 -0.72 9.94 20.31
C PHE A 107 -0.53 9.41 18.89
N ALA A 108 0.45 8.54 18.69
CA ALA A 108 0.62 7.83 17.42
C ALA A 108 -0.56 6.91 17.13
N TRP A 109 -1.13 6.29 18.16
CA TRP A 109 -2.32 5.46 18.01
C TRP A 109 -3.56 6.27 17.60
N LEU A 110 -3.77 7.45 18.19
CA LEU A 110 -4.82 8.39 17.78
C LEU A 110 -4.61 8.89 16.34
N ALA A 111 -3.38 9.23 15.97
CA ALA A 111 -3.03 9.65 14.60
C ALA A 111 -3.29 8.52 13.59
N TRP A 112 -2.89 7.29 13.91
CA TRP A 112 -3.18 6.10 13.10
C TRP A 112 -4.68 5.90 12.93
N LEU A 113 -5.45 5.99 14.03
CA LEU A 113 -6.91 5.85 14.00
C LEU A 113 -7.54 6.91 13.08
N PHE A 114 -7.08 8.16 13.19
CA PHE A 114 -7.55 9.27 12.36
C PHE A 114 -7.28 9.03 10.87
N VAL A 115 -6.05 8.66 10.49
CA VAL A 115 -5.71 8.39 9.08
C VAL A 115 -6.45 7.17 8.55
N HIS A 116 -6.56 6.11 9.35
CA HIS A 116 -7.30 4.90 8.98
C HIS A 116 -8.77 5.22 8.67
N LEU A 117 -9.40 6.05 9.52
CA LEU A 117 -10.77 6.52 9.30
C LEU A 117 -10.94 7.36 8.05
N MET A 118 -10.02 8.29 7.80
CA MET A 118 -10.05 9.14 6.61
C MET A 118 -9.87 8.34 5.32
N SER A 119 -9.16 7.20 5.39
CA SER A 119 -8.90 6.32 4.26
C SER A 119 -10.09 5.42 3.88
N LEU A 120 -11.07 5.22 4.76
CA LEU A 120 -12.29 4.44 4.46
C LEU A 120 -13.17 5.19 3.45
N ILE A 121 -13.45 4.63 2.29
CA ILE A 121 -14.33 5.25 1.29
C ILE A 121 -15.78 5.34 1.83
N GLY A 122 -16.34 6.57 1.86
CA GLY A 122 -17.74 6.84 2.21
C GLY A 122 -17.94 7.49 3.59
N PHE A 123 -18.24 8.80 3.62
CA PHE A 123 -18.39 9.58 4.87
C PHE A 123 -19.47 9.06 5.84
N LYS A 124 -20.57 8.51 5.31
CA LYS A 124 -21.71 8.06 6.13
C LYS A 124 -21.44 6.78 6.94
N ASN A 125 -20.56 5.90 6.46
CA ASN A 125 -20.20 4.67 7.19
C ASN A 125 -19.07 4.89 8.22
N ARG A 126 -18.26 5.95 8.09
CA ARG A 126 -17.11 6.22 8.96
C ARG A 126 -17.50 6.45 10.42
N LEU A 127 -18.55 7.25 10.65
CA LEU A 127 -19.05 7.55 12.00
C LEU A 127 -19.67 6.31 12.65
N VAL A 128 -20.41 5.50 11.90
CA VAL A 128 -20.99 4.25 12.41
C VAL A 128 -19.90 3.26 12.80
N VAL A 129 -18.86 3.10 11.98
CA VAL A 129 -17.70 2.26 12.32
C VAL A 129 -16.97 2.80 13.55
N LEU A 130 -16.78 4.12 13.67
CA LEU A 130 -16.15 4.70 14.85
C LEU A 130 -16.99 4.51 16.13
N VAL A 131 -18.31 4.68 16.04
CA VAL A 131 -19.23 4.47 17.17
C VAL A 131 -19.30 2.99 17.54
N GLN A 132 -19.36 2.07 16.57
CA GLN A 132 -19.30 0.63 16.84
C GLN A 132 -17.97 0.21 17.44
N TRP A 133 -16.86 0.77 16.97
CA TRP A 133 -15.52 0.47 17.48
C TRP A 133 -15.31 1.06 18.88
N ALA A 134 -15.77 2.29 19.12
CA ALA A 134 -15.79 2.90 20.45
C ALA A 134 -16.67 2.11 21.42
N TRP A 135 -17.85 1.65 20.97
CA TRP A 135 -18.74 0.80 21.74
C TRP A 135 -18.10 -0.56 22.03
N ALA A 136 -17.44 -1.20 21.07
CA ALA A 136 -16.74 -2.48 21.26
C ALA A 136 -15.50 -2.35 22.16
N TYR A 137 -14.76 -1.25 22.06
CA TYR A 137 -13.62 -0.94 22.93
C TYR A 137 -14.07 -0.71 24.37
N PHE A 138 -15.20 -0.01 24.56
CA PHE A 138 -15.77 0.26 25.87
C PHE A 138 -16.53 -0.94 26.46
N SER A 139 -17.22 -1.73 25.63
CA SER A 139 -18.05 -2.85 26.08
C SER A 139 -17.27 -4.12 26.42
N SER A 140 -15.95 -4.17 26.17
CA SER A 140 -15.08 -5.31 26.52
C SER A 140 -15.62 -6.69 26.12
N GLN A 141 -16.51 -6.79 25.13
CA GLN A 141 -16.95 -8.08 24.60
C GLN A 141 -15.93 -8.58 23.59
N ARG A 142 -14.87 -9.19 24.13
CA ARG A 142 -14.06 -10.14 23.37
C ARG A 142 -14.97 -11.28 22.94
N ALA A 143 -15.37 -11.30 21.68
CA ALA A 143 -15.61 -12.56 21.00
C ALA A 143 -14.25 -13.22 20.73
N VAL A 144 -13.57 -13.73 21.77
CA VAL A 144 -12.51 -14.72 21.53
C VAL A 144 -13.25 -15.96 21.08
N ARG A 145 -13.33 -16.17 19.77
CA ARG A 145 -13.68 -17.49 19.24
C ARG A 145 -12.45 -18.37 19.44
N LEU A 146 -12.36 -18.98 20.63
CA LEU A 146 -11.44 -20.08 20.86
C LEU A 146 -11.93 -21.24 20.00
N ILE A 147 -11.20 -21.54 18.92
CA ILE A 147 -11.35 -22.80 18.22
C ILE A 147 -10.52 -23.81 19.02
N THR A 148 -11.06 -24.25 20.14
CA THR A 148 -10.61 -25.48 20.78
C THR A 148 -11.20 -26.59 19.93
N GLY A 149 -10.36 -27.30 19.16
CA GLY A 149 -10.81 -28.53 18.53
C GLY A 149 -11.28 -29.47 19.62
N ASP A 150 -12.50 -29.99 19.50
CA ASP A 150 -12.90 -31.17 20.24
C ASP A 150 -12.00 -32.30 19.77
N THR A 151 -10.92 -32.57 20.50
CA THR A 151 -10.30 -33.89 20.45
C THR A 151 -11.18 -34.80 21.29
N SER A 152 -12.31 -35.21 20.71
CA SER A 152 -13.11 -36.30 21.25
C SER A 152 -12.29 -37.58 21.11
N ASP A 153 -11.82 -38.03 22.26
CA ASP A 153 -11.45 -39.39 22.64
C ASP A 153 -12.02 -40.48 21.72
N ARG A 154 -11.11 -41.26 21.08
CA ARG A 154 -11.24 -42.69 20.76
C ARG A 154 -9.87 -43.31 20.52
#